data_AF-A0A3D1IN81-F1
#
_entry.id   AF-A0A3D1IN81-F1
#
_cell.length_a   1.000
_cell.length_b   1.000
_cell.length_c   1.000
_cell.angle_alpha   90.00
_cell.angle_beta   90.00
_cell.angle_gamma   90.00
#
_symmetry.space_group_name_H-M   'P 1'
#
loop_
_entity.id
_entity.type
_entity.pdbx_description
1 polymer ?
#
loop_
_entity_poly.entity_id
_entity_poly.type
_entity_poly.pdbx_seq_one_letter_code
_entity_poly.pdbx_strand_id
1 'polypeptide(L)'
;IEGLEAEDGTLHPMQQAVLEEQGFQCAFCMSGFIMNTVALLNENQSPTRKEAAEWLSGNLCRCADYDKILTSVERAAEITRGA
;
A
#
# COMPACT_ATOMS: atom_id res chain seq x y z
N ILE A 1 10.71 2.50 -1.17
CA ILE A 1 10.15 3.83 -1.48
C ILE A 1 10.89 4.44 -2.64
N GLU A 2 12.21 4.55 -2.52
CA GLU A 2 13.13 5.13 -3.50
C GLU A 2 13.42 4.18 -4.67
N GLY A 3 13.43 2.86 -4.41
CA GLY A 3 13.69 1.82 -5.42
C GLY A 3 12.44 1.11 -5.95
N LEU A 4 11.24 1.65 -5.70
CA LEU A 4 9.99 1.06 -6.19
C LEU A 4 9.60 1.57 -7.58
N GLU A 5 9.99 2.80 -7.89
CA GLU A 5 9.79 3.41 -9.20
C GLU A 5 10.65 2.70 -10.25
N ALA A 6 10.08 2.47 -11.43
CA ALA A 6 10.82 1.94 -12.57
C ALA A 6 11.76 3.00 -13.17
N GLU A 7 12.74 2.58 -13.97
CA GLU A 7 13.73 3.49 -14.59
C GLU A 7 13.09 4.56 -15.49
N ASP A 8 11.90 4.28 -16.04
CA ASP A 8 11.14 5.21 -16.89
C ASP A 8 10.25 6.19 -16.10
N GLY A 9 10.29 6.12 -14.77
CA GLY A 9 9.49 6.94 -13.86
C GLY A 9 8.11 6.38 -13.54
N THR A 10 7.78 5.17 -14.03
CA THR A 10 6.52 4.53 -13.71
C THR A 10 6.49 4.15 -12.22
N LEU A 11 5.48 4.63 -11.50
CA LEU A 11 5.29 4.32 -10.09
C LEU A 11 4.90 2.85 -9.90
N HIS A 12 5.38 2.25 -8.82
CA HIS A 12 4.90 0.93 -8.39
C HIS A 12 3.39 0.99 -8.10
N PRO A 13 2.60 -0.08 -8.34
CA PRO A 13 1.16 -0.13 -8.06
C PRO A 13 0.77 0.42 -6.68
N MET A 14 1.54 0.08 -5.65
CA MET A 14 1.32 0.60 -4.29
C MET A 14 1.57 2.12 -4.17
N GLN A 15 2.58 2.69 -4.84
CA GLN A 15 2.81 4.14 -4.85
C GLN A 15 1.68 4.87 -5.60
N GLN A 16 1.24 4.32 -6.74
CA GLN A 16 0.12 4.85 -7.51
C GLN A 16 -1.18 4.85 -6.68
N ALA A 17 -1.48 3.75 -6.01
CA ALA A 17 -2.68 3.62 -5.18
C ALA A 17 -2.71 4.63 -4.02
N VAL A 18 -1.56 4.99 -3.45
CA VAL A 18 -1.49 6.04 -2.42
C VAL A 18 -1.89 7.41 -2.97
N LEU A 19 -1.51 7.73 -4.21
CA LEU A 19 -1.89 8.98 -4.86
C LEU A 19 -3.38 9.02 -5.17
N GLU A 20 -3.94 7.92 -5.65
CA GLU A 20 -5.36 7.82 -6.00
C GLU A 20 -6.27 7.88 -4.77
N GLU A 21 -5.94 7.12 -3.72
CA GLU A 21 -6.79 6.96 -2.54
C GLU A 21 -6.49 7.96 -1.42
N GLN A 22 -5.42 8.76 -1.56
CA GLN A 22 -4.98 9.72 -0.55
C GLN A 22 -4.88 9.07 0.84
N GLY A 23 -4.21 7.92 0.89
CA GLY A 23 -4.23 6.99 2.03
C GLY A 23 -3.59 7.50 3.32
N PHE A 24 -2.92 8.65 3.29
CA PHE A 24 -2.08 9.14 4.39
C PHE A 24 -2.22 10.64 4.59
N GLN A 25 -2.28 11.07 5.85
CA GLN A 25 -2.15 12.47 6.25
C GLN A 25 -0.68 12.90 6.35
N CYS A 26 -0.03 12.73 7.52
CA CYS A 26 1.33 13.24 7.75
C CYS A 26 2.43 12.45 7.01
N ALA A 27 2.07 11.33 6.39
CA ALA A 27 2.94 10.43 5.64
C ALA A 27 4.15 9.84 6.36
N PHE A 28 4.38 10.13 7.65
CA PHE A 28 5.57 9.64 8.36
C PHE A 28 5.63 8.09 8.43
N CYS A 29 4.48 7.43 8.60
CA CYS A 29 4.38 5.97 8.61
C CYS A 29 4.27 5.33 7.22
N MET A 30 4.11 6.14 6.16
CA MET A 30 3.77 5.67 4.82
C MET A 30 4.80 4.68 4.27
N SER A 31 6.09 4.94 4.53
CA SER A 31 7.17 4.07 4.04
C SER A 31 7.04 2.63 4.54
N GLY A 32 6.75 2.44 5.83
CA GLY A 32 6.55 1.11 6.43
C GLY A 32 5.34 0.39 5.86
N PHE A 33 4.21 1.10 5.70
CA PHE A 33 3.02 0.52 5.09
C PHE A 33 3.23 0.13 3.63
N ILE A 34 3.79 1.02 2.80
CA ILE A 34 4.04 0.71 1.39
C ILE A 34 4.95 -0.49 1.24
N MET A 35 6.10 -0.53 1.93
CA MET A 35 7.05 -1.64 1.80
C MET A 35 6.46 -2.97 2.31
N ASN A 36 5.67 -2.94 3.39
CA ASN A 36 5.04 -4.15 3.90
C ASN A 36 3.90 -4.64 2.97
N THR A 37 3.16 -3.73 2.34
CA THR A 37 2.17 -4.10 1.31
C THR A 37 2.82 -4.67 0.06
N VAL A 38 3.98 -4.17 -0.37
CA VAL A 38 4.75 -4.77 -1.47
C VAL A 38 5.10 -6.22 -1.14
N ALA A 39 5.56 -6.50 0.09
CA ALA A 39 5.81 -7.87 0.54
C ALA A 39 4.53 -8.72 0.54
N LEU A 40 3.42 -8.19 1.08
CA LEU A 40 2.12 -8.86 1.05
C LEU A 40 1.70 -9.25 -0.37
N LEU A 41 1.74 -8.31 -1.31
CA LEU A 41 1.26 -8.54 -2.68
C LEU A 41 2.17 -9.46 -3.50
N ASN A 42 3.45 -9.58 -3.12
CA ASN A 42 4.34 -10.59 -3.68
C ASN A 42 3.95 -12.01 -3.24
N GLU A 43 3.39 -12.18 -2.04
CA GLU A 43 2.95 -13.49 -1.52
C GLU A 43 1.48 -13.81 -1.84
N ASN A 44 0.62 -12.80 -1.80
CA ASN A 44 -0.82 -12.90 -2.04
C ASN A 44 -1.29 -11.68 -2.84
N GLN A 45 -1.52 -11.85 -4.14
CA GLN A 45 -1.96 -10.76 -5.02
C GLN A 45 -3.43 -10.36 -4.84
N SER A 46 -4.21 -11.09 -4.04
CA SER A 46 -5.63 -10.80 -3.81
C SER A 46 -6.01 -11.03 -2.33
N PRO A 47 -5.33 -10.34 -1.39
CA PRO A 47 -5.66 -10.48 0.01
C PRO A 47 -7.03 -9.86 0.27
N THR A 48 -7.80 -10.48 1.16
CA THR A 48 -8.97 -9.84 1.74
C THR A 48 -8.55 -8.65 2.59
N ARG A 49 -9.44 -7.68 2.79
CA ARG A 49 -9.19 -6.53 3.67
C ARG A 49 -8.74 -6.94 5.08
N LYS A 50 -9.31 -8.05 5.58
CA LYS A 50 -8.97 -8.61 6.89
C LYS A 50 -7.54 -9.15 6.91
N GLU A 51 -7.14 -9.94 5.92
CA GLU A 51 -5.77 -10.46 5.80
C GLU A 51 -4.76 -9.31 5.66
N ALA A 52 -5.08 -8.29 4.86
CA ALA A 52 -4.26 -7.10 4.75
C ALA A 52 -4.10 -6.36 6.09
N ALA A 53 -5.19 -6.20 6.84
CA ALA A 53 -5.15 -5.56 8.17
C ALA A 53 -4.31 -6.37 9.18
N GLU A 54 -4.44 -7.69 9.18
CA GLU A 54 -3.66 -8.58 10.04
C GLU A 54 -2.16 -8.51 9.67
N TRP A 55 -1.84 -8.58 8.38
CA TRP A 55 -0.47 -8.47 7.86
C TRP A 55 0.19 -7.14 8.22
N LEU A 56 -0.57 -6.04 8.11
CA LEU A 56 -0.08 -4.69 8.31
C LEU A 56 -0.11 -4.23 9.78
N SER A 57 -0.60 -5.06 10.71
CA SER A 57 -0.77 -4.72 12.13
C SER A 57 0.51 -4.29 12.86
N GLY A 58 1.68 -4.63 12.33
CA GLY A 58 2.98 -4.17 12.84
C GLY A 58 3.35 -2.71 12.49
N ASN A 59 2.61 -2.08 11.57
CA ASN A 59 2.82 -0.68 11.19
C ASN A 59 1.84 0.23 11.94
N LEU A 60 2.36 1.23 12.66
CA LEU A 60 1.55 2.15 13.46
C LEU A 60 1.38 3.51 12.77
N CYS A 61 0.15 3.99 12.71
CA CYS A 61 -0.21 5.31 12.19
C CYS A 61 -0.80 6.20 13.30
N ARG A 62 -0.19 7.36 13.55
CA ARG A 62 -0.68 8.32 14.56
C ARG A 62 -1.81 9.23 14.04
N CYS A 63 -1.92 9.41 12.73
CA CYS A 63 -3.06 10.07 12.10
C CYS A 63 -4.34 9.23 12.14
N ALA A 64 -4.21 7.93 12.45
CA ALA A 64 -5.29 6.96 12.57
C ALA A 64 -6.09 6.69 11.28
N ASP A 65 -5.50 6.89 10.11
CA ASP A 65 -6.13 6.67 8.79
C ASP A 65 -6.16 5.21 8.31
N TYR A 66 -6.14 4.23 9.20
CA TYR A 66 -5.97 2.81 8.83
C TYR A 66 -6.97 2.33 7.76
N ASP A 67 -8.21 2.82 7.80
CA ASP A 67 -9.21 2.47 6.80
C ASP A 67 -8.81 2.95 5.39
N LYS A 68 -8.36 4.20 5.25
CA LYS A 68 -7.87 4.70 3.96
C LYS A 68 -6.58 4.01 3.52
N ILE A 69 -5.69 3.68 4.46
CA ILE A 69 -4.48 2.90 4.16
C ILE A 69 -4.87 1.54 3.56
N LEU A 70 -5.85 0.85 4.13
CA LEU A 70 -6.34 -0.42 3.62
C LEU A 70 -7.03 -0.29 2.26
N THR A 71 -7.73 0.82 2.01
CA THR A 71 -8.27 1.13 0.67
C THR A 71 -7.14 1.29 -0.36
N SER A 72 -6.04 1.97 -0.03
CA SER A 72 -4.86 2.02 -0.90
C SER A 72 -4.25 0.63 -1.17
N VAL A 73 -4.30 -0.28 -0.19
CA VAL A 73 -3.79 -1.65 -0.35
C VAL A 73 -4.66 -2.45 -1.32
N GLU A 74 -5.98 -2.37 -1.19
CA GLU A 74 -6.93 -3.01 -2.11
C GLU A 74 -6.74 -2.49 -3.52
N ARG A 75 -6.62 -1.16 -3.67
CA ARG A 75 -6.39 -0.52 -4.96
C ARG A 75 -5.06 -0.95 -5.58
N ALA A 76 -4.00 -1.04 -4.78
CA ALA A 76 -2.71 -1.56 -5.25
C ALA A 76 -2.81 -3.02 -5.74
N ALA A 77 -3.61 -3.85 -5.06
CA ALA A 77 -3.85 -5.23 -5.46
C ALA A 77 -4.60 -5.31 -6.80
N GLU A 78 -5.59 -4.45 -7.04
CA GLU A 78 -6.29 -4.33 -8.33
C GLU A 78 -5.33 -3.98 -9.46
N ILE A 79 -4.54 -2.91 -9.29
CA ILE A 79 -3.57 -2.46 -10.29
C ILE A 79 -2.54 -3.56 -10.59
N THR A 80 -2.06 -4.27 -9.56
CA THR A 80 -1.09 -5.37 -9.70
C THR A 80 -1.63 -6.50 -10.56
N ARG A 81 -2.93 -6.79 -10.49
CA ARG A 81 -3.59 -7.82 -11.31
C ARG A 81 -3.99 -7.33 -12.71
N GLY A 82 -3.82 -6.04 -13.02
CA GLY A 82 -4.22 -5.44 -14.29
C GLY A 82 -5.73 -5.18 -14.40
N ALA A 83 -6.40 -4.90 -13.27
CA ALA A 83 -7.82 -4.55 -13.22
C ALA A 83 -8.06 -3.04 -13.27
#